data_AF-A0A8T2UG55-F1
#
_entry.id   AF-A0A8T2UG55-F1
#
_cell.length_a   1.000
_cell.length_b   1.000
_cell.length_c   1.000
_cell.angle_alpha   90.00
_cell.angle_beta   90.00
_cell.angle_gamma   90.00
#
_symmetry.space_group_name_H-M   'P 1'
#
loop_
_entity.id
_entity.type
_entity.pdbx_description
1 polymer ?
#
loop_
_entity_poly.entity_id
_entity_poly.type
_entity_poly.pdbx_seq_one_letter_code
_entity_poly.pdbx_strand_id
1 'polypeptide(L)'
;MGSPDMGDFPETAEQHELVVDNRIQEGDQEEEEKEEKEEKRIGAEEKEEEEEEEGEKREADKGEDTEQEEGLLDNYGLVPFSEDPPNIEVIPFEDFQKVLASLNGAAAIASQVRAQRDALLGNFECLLKMRKQSLSRINDLEVLKQRLKSKDLRLENAKVSLQEKSEDVAITKDRLLPSVRSLLAAAKALAIRCNHLQEKHRSLEGEGGYGKLLHIQSMLAARQRHMISQIAALYPIAPCPATEKVPTPTTMPLQSRLLINAVSSNSDSLARESQSVDRRDILPMKIGGLRVVAPLNNRSGLYTEPNDHESSATALGYVAHSLALLAACLDVPLRYPIRLGASRSYIQDHAPIVEPNEPATANIGSTPGGAQKTFVEFPLFTEGQDSTRSAYAVFLLNKDLEQVLNYLGAESVGPRHTLPNLNKIIKLVCSGACATT
;
A
#
# COMPACT_ATOMS: atom_id res chain seq x y z
N MET A 1 -18.91 22.72 -22.05
CA MET A 1 -17.58 23.07 -22.55
C MET A 1 -16.91 23.83 -21.40
N GLY A 2 -16.02 23.16 -20.65
CA GLY A 2 -15.31 23.65 -19.45
C GLY A 2 -13.88 23.12 -19.17
N SER A 3 -13.29 22.16 -19.92
CA SER A 3 -11.88 21.70 -19.72
C SER A 3 -10.90 22.87 -19.79
N PRO A 4 -9.96 23.04 -18.83
CA PRO A 4 -8.95 22.04 -18.44
C PRO A 4 -8.96 21.80 -16.91
N ASP A 5 -8.02 21.10 -16.25
CA ASP A 5 -6.69 20.63 -16.63
C ASP A 5 -6.33 19.37 -15.82
N MET A 6 -5.54 18.46 -16.39
CA MET A 6 -5.03 17.29 -15.65
C MET A 6 -3.79 17.70 -14.87
N GLY A 7 -3.96 17.98 -13.58
CA GLY A 7 -2.85 18.27 -12.66
C GLY A 7 -2.45 17.03 -11.87
N ASP A 8 -1.28 16.48 -12.19
CA ASP A 8 -0.72 15.27 -11.57
C ASP A 8 -0.62 15.36 -10.03
N PHE A 9 -1.06 14.29 -9.36
CA PHE A 9 -0.69 13.97 -7.97
C PHE A 9 -0.07 12.57 -7.95
N PRO A 10 1.27 12.44 -7.80
CA PRO A 10 1.93 11.14 -7.89
C PRO A 10 1.82 10.32 -6.58
N GLU A 11 1.22 9.14 -6.71
CA GLU A 11 1.95 7.85 -6.66
C GLU A 11 2.72 7.48 -5.37
N THR A 12 2.55 8.22 -4.27
CA THR A 12 3.32 8.01 -3.03
C THR A 12 2.82 6.88 -2.13
N ALA A 13 1.63 6.32 -2.38
CA ALA A 13 1.12 5.14 -1.67
C ALA A 13 1.63 3.84 -2.31
N GLU A 14 1.45 3.68 -3.62
CA GLU A 14 1.87 2.47 -4.37
C GLU A 14 3.39 2.30 -4.36
N GLN A 15 4.17 3.39 -4.42
CA GLN A 15 5.62 3.33 -4.28
C GLN A 15 6.09 2.81 -2.90
N HIS A 16 5.31 3.00 -1.83
CA HIS A 16 5.69 2.51 -0.50
C HIS A 16 5.28 1.05 -0.25
N GLU A 17 4.26 0.56 -0.97
CA GLU A 17 3.88 -0.86 -0.97
C GLU A 17 4.87 -1.67 -1.82
N LEU A 18 5.21 -1.19 -3.03
CA LEU A 18 6.23 -1.79 -3.91
C LEU A 18 7.64 -1.84 -3.28
N VAL A 19 8.02 -0.85 -2.46
CA VAL A 19 9.32 -0.86 -1.74
C VAL A 19 9.34 -1.85 -0.57
N VAL A 20 8.18 -2.19 0.01
CA VAL A 20 8.08 -3.24 1.03
C VAL A 20 8.10 -4.62 0.36
N ASP A 21 7.34 -4.81 -0.72
CA ASP A 21 7.31 -6.08 -1.46
C ASP A 21 8.68 -6.41 -2.09
N ASN A 22 9.38 -5.42 -2.68
CA ASN A 22 10.73 -5.62 -3.19
C ASN A 22 11.73 -5.99 -2.09
N ARG A 23 11.61 -5.44 -0.87
CA ARG A 23 12.48 -5.82 0.26
C ARG A 23 12.20 -7.22 0.79
N ILE A 24 10.97 -7.70 0.68
CA ILE A 24 10.61 -9.08 1.03
C ILE A 24 11.21 -10.02 -0.03
N GLN A 25 11.06 -9.70 -1.33
CA GLN A 25 11.66 -10.49 -2.42
C GLN A 25 13.20 -10.50 -2.41
N GLU A 26 13.86 -9.38 -2.10
CA GLU A 26 15.32 -9.32 -1.91
C GLU A 26 15.76 -10.15 -0.69
N GLY A 27 14.97 -10.15 0.39
CA GLY A 27 15.22 -10.97 1.59
C GLY A 27 15.09 -12.47 1.32
N ASP A 28 14.02 -12.88 0.65
CA ASP A 28 13.77 -14.27 0.28
C ASP A 28 14.85 -14.79 -0.68
N GLN A 29 15.28 -14.00 -1.67
CA GLN A 29 16.40 -14.35 -2.56
C GLN A 29 17.74 -14.44 -1.84
N GLU A 30 18.00 -13.56 -0.87
CA GLU A 30 19.19 -13.63 -0.02
C GLU A 30 19.20 -14.82 0.95
N GLU A 31 18.05 -15.42 1.26
CA GLU A 31 17.92 -16.61 2.09
C GLU A 31 18.07 -17.88 1.22
N GLU A 32 17.46 -17.91 0.03
CA GLU A 32 17.64 -18.98 -0.97
C GLU A 32 19.10 -19.08 -1.46
N GLU A 33 19.79 -17.95 -1.70
CA GLU A 33 21.24 -17.95 -2.02
C GLU A 33 22.13 -18.39 -0.87
N LYS A 34 21.63 -18.35 0.39
CA LYS A 34 22.35 -18.87 1.57
C LYS A 34 22.13 -20.37 1.72
N GLU A 35 20.90 -20.86 1.56
CA GLU A 35 20.62 -22.30 1.55
C GLU A 35 21.38 -23.01 0.41
N GLU A 36 21.41 -22.45 -0.82
CA GLU A 36 22.16 -23.06 -1.93
C GLU A 36 23.68 -23.07 -1.68
N LYS A 37 24.21 -22.10 -0.92
CA LYS A 37 25.63 -22.08 -0.50
C LYS A 37 25.92 -23.05 0.65
N GLU A 38 24.99 -23.21 1.58
CA GLU A 38 25.10 -24.18 2.67
C GLU A 38 25.02 -25.62 2.12
N GLU A 39 24.08 -25.92 1.21
CA GLU A 39 24.00 -27.23 0.53
C GLU A 39 25.27 -27.54 -0.30
N LYS A 40 25.79 -26.57 -1.06
CA LYS A 40 27.06 -26.74 -1.80
C LYS A 40 28.27 -26.95 -0.88
N ARG A 41 28.21 -26.44 0.35
CA ARG A 41 29.26 -26.63 1.35
C ARG A 41 29.16 -28.01 2.01
N ILE A 42 27.96 -28.44 2.39
CA ILE A 42 27.71 -29.80 2.91
C ILE A 42 28.13 -30.84 1.87
N GLY A 43 27.74 -30.67 0.60
CA GLY A 43 28.14 -31.56 -0.50
C GLY A 43 29.62 -31.44 -0.93
N ALA A 44 30.39 -30.52 -0.35
CA ALA A 44 31.85 -30.46 -0.45
C ALA A 44 32.52 -31.17 0.74
N GLU A 45 32.02 -30.95 1.95
CA GLU A 45 32.47 -31.66 3.16
C GLU A 45 32.21 -33.18 3.04
N GLU A 46 31.05 -33.61 2.52
CA GLU A 46 30.76 -35.04 2.22
C GLU A 46 31.71 -35.64 1.16
N LYS A 47 32.24 -34.83 0.24
CA LYS A 47 33.21 -35.29 -0.77
C LYS A 47 34.64 -35.37 -0.24
N GLU A 48 35.03 -34.46 0.64
CA GLU A 48 36.31 -34.57 1.34
C GLU A 48 36.31 -35.79 2.27
N GLU A 49 35.18 -36.11 2.93
CA GLU A 49 35.03 -37.38 3.68
C GLU A 49 35.09 -38.63 2.77
N GLU A 50 34.44 -38.64 1.59
CA GLU A 50 34.58 -39.76 0.63
C GLU A 50 36.02 -39.92 0.08
N GLU A 51 36.74 -38.81 -0.17
CA GLU A 51 38.14 -38.86 -0.63
C GLU A 51 39.11 -39.28 0.49
N GLU A 52 38.87 -38.91 1.75
CA GLU A 52 39.63 -39.46 2.90
C GLU A 52 39.32 -40.97 3.10
N GLU A 53 38.05 -41.40 3.01
CA GLU A 53 37.71 -42.82 3.17
C GLU A 53 38.23 -43.69 2.00
N GLU A 54 38.47 -43.12 0.80
CA GLU A 54 39.24 -43.80 -0.27
C GLU A 54 40.76 -43.75 -0.04
N GLY A 55 41.29 -42.67 0.55
CA GLY A 55 42.69 -42.54 0.92
C GLY A 55 43.13 -43.60 1.92
N GLU A 56 42.38 -43.75 3.01
CA GLU A 56 42.69 -44.72 4.09
C GLU A 56 42.64 -46.17 3.59
N LYS A 57 41.69 -46.49 2.68
CA LYS A 57 41.62 -47.80 2.00
C LYS A 57 42.81 -48.09 1.09
N ARG A 58 43.48 -47.06 0.55
CA ARG A 58 44.67 -47.20 -0.31
C ARG A 58 45.99 -47.27 0.48
N GLU A 59 46.02 -46.80 1.73
CA GLU A 59 47.16 -47.04 2.63
C GLU A 59 47.07 -48.43 3.29
N ALA A 60 45.87 -48.91 3.62
CA ALA A 60 45.68 -50.27 4.16
C ALA A 60 46.16 -51.39 3.20
N ASP A 61 46.07 -51.19 1.88
CA ASP A 61 46.52 -52.15 0.85
C ASP A 61 48.04 -52.13 0.58
N LYS A 62 48.82 -51.36 1.36
CA LYS A 62 50.29 -51.30 1.26
C LYS A 62 51.01 -51.64 2.58
N GLY A 63 50.27 -52.11 3.58
CA GLY A 63 50.73 -52.22 4.97
C GLY A 63 51.10 -53.61 5.49
N GLU A 64 51.08 -54.67 4.68
CA GLU A 64 51.39 -56.05 5.13
C GLU A 64 52.34 -56.80 4.19
N ASP A 65 53.61 -56.37 4.15
CA ASP A 65 54.71 -57.14 3.52
C ASP A 65 56.03 -56.88 4.31
N THR A 66 56.07 -57.23 5.60
CA THR A 66 57.30 -57.09 6.41
C THR A 66 57.39 -58.00 7.66
N GLU A 67 57.13 -59.30 7.53
CA GLU A 67 57.47 -60.28 8.58
C GLU A 67 58.50 -61.33 8.13
N GLN A 68 59.77 -60.99 8.38
CA GLN A 68 60.77 -61.85 9.04
C GLN A 68 60.87 -63.31 8.56
N GLU A 69 61.66 -63.51 7.51
CA GLU A 69 62.27 -64.81 7.18
C GLU A 69 63.40 -65.14 8.19
N GLU A 70 63.05 -65.62 9.38
CA GLU A 70 64.01 -66.25 10.31
C GLU A 70 63.80 -67.76 10.42
N GLY A 71 64.89 -68.49 10.22
CA GLY A 71 64.87 -69.90 9.88
C GLY A 71 64.45 -70.86 10.99
N LEU A 72 63.75 -71.91 10.58
CA LEU A 72 63.99 -73.24 11.11
C LEU A 72 63.63 -74.31 10.08
N LEU A 73 64.62 -75.11 9.69
CA LEU A 73 64.57 -76.57 9.43
C LEU A 73 65.70 -76.98 8.46
N ASP A 74 66.92 -76.90 8.98
CA ASP A 74 67.91 -77.96 8.72
C ASP A 74 67.31 -79.34 9.07
N ASN A 75 67.97 -80.39 8.57
CA ASN A 75 67.71 -81.80 8.90
C ASN A 75 66.58 -82.50 8.12
N TYR A 76 66.56 -82.34 6.79
CA TYR A 76 66.29 -83.50 5.95
C TYR A 76 67.44 -84.50 6.11
N GLY A 77 67.26 -85.46 7.02
CA GLY A 77 68.24 -86.51 7.21
C GLY A 77 68.49 -87.25 5.90
N LEU A 78 69.73 -87.25 5.43
CA LEU A 78 70.16 -88.14 4.35
C LEU A 78 69.86 -89.57 4.79
N VAL A 79 68.86 -90.19 4.18
CA VAL A 79 68.77 -91.65 4.15
C VAL A 79 70.02 -92.11 3.40
N PRO A 80 70.94 -92.87 4.02
CA PRO A 80 72.10 -93.37 3.30
C PRO A 80 71.59 -94.30 2.20
N PHE A 81 71.84 -93.93 0.95
CA PHE A 81 71.87 -94.94 -0.11
C PHE A 81 73.05 -95.84 0.22
N SER A 82 72.77 -97.03 0.77
CA SER A 82 73.75 -98.11 0.78
C SER A 82 74.05 -98.45 -0.67
N GLU A 83 75.20 -97.99 -1.17
CA GLU A 83 75.84 -98.55 -2.35
C GLU A 83 76.42 -99.93 -2.02
N ASP A 84 75.56 -100.85 -1.58
CA ASP A 84 75.86 -102.26 -1.66
C ASP A 84 75.89 -102.61 -3.16
N PRO A 85 77.02 -103.10 -3.72
CA PRO A 85 77.07 -103.45 -5.13
C PRO A 85 76.01 -104.51 -5.41
N PRO A 86 75.34 -104.48 -6.58
CA PRO A 86 74.35 -105.51 -6.90
C PRO A 86 75.04 -106.87 -6.85
N ASN A 87 74.65 -107.69 -5.88
CA ASN A 87 75.18 -109.04 -5.74
C ASN A 87 74.61 -109.89 -6.88
N ILE A 88 75.35 -109.94 -8.00
CA ILE A 88 74.94 -110.69 -9.19
C ILE A 88 75.16 -112.18 -8.92
N GLU A 89 74.18 -112.79 -8.25
CA GLU A 89 74.11 -114.25 -8.12
C GLU A 89 73.87 -114.86 -9.52
N VAL A 90 74.85 -115.64 -9.98
CA VAL A 90 74.75 -116.39 -11.24
C VAL A 90 73.97 -117.68 -10.95
N ILE A 91 72.67 -117.65 -11.26
CA ILE A 91 71.71 -118.69 -10.88
C ILE A 91 71.71 -119.84 -11.90
N PRO A 92 71.80 -121.12 -11.48
CA PRO A 92 71.61 -122.28 -12.36
C PRO A 92 70.22 -122.27 -13.03
N PHE A 93 70.13 -122.74 -14.28
CA PHE A 93 68.92 -122.62 -15.09
C PHE A 93 67.69 -123.30 -14.45
N GLU A 94 67.89 -124.39 -13.72
CA GLU A 94 66.86 -125.11 -12.96
C GLU A 94 66.24 -124.29 -11.81
N ASP A 95 67.01 -123.38 -11.20
CA ASP A 95 66.56 -122.52 -10.09
C ASP A 95 66.15 -121.12 -10.55
N PHE A 96 66.44 -120.75 -11.80
CA PHE A 96 66.07 -119.46 -12.41
C PHE A 96 64.56 -119.17 -12.30
N GLN A 97 63.71 -120.19 -12.43
CA GLN A 97 62.26 -120.06 -12.23
C GLN A 97 61.89 -119.70 -10.76
N LYS A 98 62.62 -120.23 -9.78
CA LYS A 98 62.39 -119.94 -8.35
C LYS A 98 62.83 -118.53 -8.00
N VAL A 99 63.97 -118.07 -8.54
CA VAL A 99 64.44 -116.70 -8.31
C VAL A 99 63.56 -115.68 -9.05
N LEU A 100 63.08 -115.98 -10.27
CA LEU A 100 62.04 -115.17 -10.91
C LEU A 100 60.75 -115.10 -10.08
N ALA A 101 60.29 -116.21 -9.50
CA ALA A 101 59.13 -116.22 -8.61
C ALA A 101 59.37 -115.40 -7.33
N SER A 102 60.57 -115.50 -6.74
CA SER A 102 60.98 -114.72 -5.57
C SER A 102 61.08 -113.22 -5.88
N LEU A 103 61.72 -112.84 -6.99
CA LEU A 103 61.85 -111.46 -7.45
C LEU A 103 60.49 -110.86 -7.83
N ASN A 104 59.61 -111.63 -8.49
CA ASN A 104 58.24 -111.21 -8.76
C ASN A 104 57.42 -111.08 -7.47
N GLY A 105 57.66 -111.93 -6.46
CA GLY A 105 57.08 -111.81 -5.12
C GLY A 105 57.56 -110.56 -4.38
N ALA A 106 58.86 -110.28 -4.40
CA ALA A 106 59.45 -109.07 -3.81
C ALA A 106 58.98 -107.80 -4.55
N ALA A 107 58.86 -107.85 -5.87
CA ALA A 107 58.30 -106.78 -6.69
C ALA A 107 56.81 -106.56 -6.39
N ALA A 108 56.04 -107.62 -6.14
CA ALA A 108 54.65 -107.56 -5.71
C ALA A 108 54.49 -107.01 -4.29
N ILE A 109 55.36 -107.37 -3.35
CA ILE A 109 55.40 -106.76 -2.00
C ILE A 109 55.78 -105.29 -2.11
N ALA A 110 56.79 -104.94 -2.91
CA ALA A 110 57.20 -103.55 -3.11
C ALA A 110 56.14 -102.72 -3.87
N SER A 111 55.34 -103.32 -4.77
CA SER A 111 54.19 -102.63 -5.38
C SER A 111 53.01 -102.51 -4.42
N GLN A 112 52.77 -103.50 -3.56
CA GLN A 112 51.76 -103.45 -2.49
C GLN A 112 52.10 -102.38 -1.44
N VAL A 113 53.36 -102.29 -0.98
CA VAL A 113 53.83 -101.25 -0.05
C VAL A 113 53.76 -99.86 -0.69
N ARG A 114 54.10 -99.73 -1.99
CA ARG A 114 53.90 -98.47 -2.73
C ARG A 114 52.42 -98.11 -2.84
N ALA A 115 51.54 -99.05 -3.16
CA ALA A 115 50.09 -98.81 -3.19
C ALA A 115 49.52 -98.45 -1.80
N GLN A 116 50.04 -99.05 -0.72
CA GLN A 116 49.67 -98.67 0.65
C GLN A 116 50.16 -97.27 1.02
N ARG A 117 51.40 -96.91 0.66
CA ARG A 117 51.95 -95.55 0.80
C ARG A 117 51.08 -94.54 0.05
N ASP A 118 50.72 -94.85 -1.20
CA ASP A 118 49.97 -93.92 -2.06
C ASP A 118 48.52 -93.76 -1.59
N ALA A 119 47.90 -94.83 -1.08
CA ALA A 119 46.61 -94.76 -0.39
C ALA A 119 46.69 -93.94 0.92
N LEU A 120 47.78 -94.07 1.69
CA LEU A 120 48.02 -93.30 2.91
C LEU A 120 48.23 -91.80 2.60
N LEU A 121 48.98 -91.48 1.55
CA LEU A 121 49.17 -90.12 1.04
C LEU A 121 47.84 -89.51 0.58
N GLY A 122 47.04 -90.22 -0.20
CA GLY A 122 45.70 -89.77 -0.60
C GLY A 122 44.76 -89.52 0.59
N ASN A 123 44.84 -90.35 1.64
CA ASN A 123 44.12 -90.12 2.89
C ASN A 123 44.61 -88.85 3.62
N PHE A 124 45.92 -88.61 3.69
CA PHE A 124 46.48 -87.39 4.28
C PHE A 124 46.13 -86.13 3.48
N GLU A 125 46.21 -86.16 2.15
CA GLU A 125 45.79 -85.05 1.28
C GLU A 125 44.30 -84.73 1.47
N CYS A 126 43.45 -85.76 1.56
CA CYS A 126 42.03 -85.60 1.87
C CYS A 126 41.81 -84.92 3.25
N LEU A 127 42.50 -85.40 4.29
CA LEU A 127 42.42 -84.82 5.65
C LEU A 127 42.97 -83.38 5.71
N LEU A 128 44.06 -83.08 4.99
CA LEU A 128 44.62 -81.73 4.88
C LEU A 128 43.65 -80.79 4.16
N LYS A 129 43.01 -81.24 3.07
CA LYS A 129 41.98 -80.49 2.36
C LYS A 129 40.78 -80.20 3.25
N MET A 130 40.29 -81.19 4.01
CA MET A 130 39.21 -81.02 4.99
C MET A 130 39.61 -80.04 6.12
N ARG A 131 40.85 -80.12 6.62
CA ARG A 131 41.36 -79.21 7.65
C ARG A 131 41.50 -77.77 7.12
N LYS A 132 41.98 -77.58 5.89
CA LYS A 132 42.05 -76.27 5.23
C LYS A 132 40.66 -75.65 5.05
N GLN A 133 39.67 -76.44 4.63
CA GLN A 133 38.27 -75.98 4.55
C GLN A 133 37.69 -75.63 5.93
N SER A 134 38.02 -76.39 6.98
CA SER A 134 37.60 -76.07 8.36
C SER A 134 38.21 -74.76 8.87
N LEU A 135 39.51 -74.53 8.60
CA LEU A 135 40.19 -73.28 8.95
C LEU A 135 39.60 -72.08 8.20
N SER A 136 39.30 -72.23 6.90
CA SER A 136 38.60 -71.20 6.12
C SER A 136 37.27 -70.81 6.77
N ARG A 137 36.43 -71.80 7.14
CA ARG A 137 35.15 -71.55 7.81
C ARG A 137 35.28 -70.84 9.15
N ILE A 138 36.34 -71.12 9.91
CA ILE A 138 36.61 -70.43 11.19
C ILE A 138 36.97 -68.96 10.92
N ASN A 139 37.77 -68.70 9.88
CA ASN A 139 38.11 -67.34 9.46
C ASN A 139 36.85 -66.56 9.03
N ASP A 140 36.01 -67.17 8.18
CA ASP A 140 34.74 -66.59 7.73
C ASP A 140 33.81 -66.22 8.91
N LEU A 141 33.78 -67.06 9.95
CA LEU A 141 33.00 -66.82 11.17
C LEU A 141 33.55 -65.66 12.01
N GLU A 142 34.88 -65.49 12.10
CA GLU A 142 35.46 -64.35 12.82
C GLU A 142 35.21 -63.02 12.08
N VAL A 143 35.28 -63.02 10.73
CA VAL A 143 34.89 -61.86 9.90
C VAL A 143 33.41 -61.51 10.10
N LEU A 144 32.51 -62.50 10.09
CA LEU A 144 31.08 -62.27 10.36
C LEU A 144 30.83 -61.74 11.77
N LYS A 145 31.57 -62.23 12.77
CA LYS A 145 31.52 -61.78 14.18
C LYS A 145 32.02 -60.35 14.35
N GLN A 146 33.10 -59.96 13.67
CA GLN A 146 33.56 -58.57 13.61
C GLN A 146 32.50 -57.66 12.95
N ARG A 147 31.91 -58.11 11.83
CA ARG A 147 30.84 -57.38 11.13
C ARG A 147 29.54 -57.26 11.93
N LEU A 148 29.28 -58.20 12.85
CA LEU A 148 28.17 -58.11 13.80
C LEU A 148 28.49 -57.08 14.90
N LYS A 149 29.69 -57.10 15.48
CA LYS A 149 30.14 -56.08 16.46
C LYS A 149 30.09 -54.67 15.91
N SER A 150 30.52 -54.43 14.66
CA SER A 150 30.48 -53.08 14.06
C SER A 150 29.05 -52.61 13.78
N LYS A 151 28.12 -53.53 13.44
CA LYS A 151 26.69 -53.22 13.34
C LYS A 151 26.04 -52.94 14.70
N ASP A 152 26.42 -53.68 15.72
CA ASP A 152 25.93 -53.51 17.11
C ASP A 152 26.34 -52.13 17.65
N LEU A 153 27.61 -51.74 17.47
CA LEU A 153 28.12 -50.40 17.80
C LEU A 153 27.39 -49.29 17.01
N ARG A 154 27.17 -49.49 15.70
CA ARG A 154 26.39 -48.54 14.88
C ARG A 154 24.93 -48.41 15.34
N LEU A 155 24.30 -49.48 15.82
CA LEU A 155 22.94 -49.44 16.34
C LEU A 155 22.86 -48.69 17.66
N GLU A 156 23.78 -48.92 18.59
CA GLU A 156 23.82 -48.18 19.85
C GLU A 156 24.14 -46.70 19.63
N ASN A 157 25.09 -46.35 18.74
CA ASN A 157 25.36 -44.96 18.37
C ASN A 157 24.13 -44.28 17.72
N ALA A 158 23.43 -44.97 16.81
CA ALA A 158 22.22 -44.43 16.18
C ALA A 158 21.06 -44.26 17.18
N LYS A 159 20.96 -45.14 18.18
CA LYS A 159 19.99 -45.08 19.27
C LYS A 159 20.27 -43.93 20.23
N VAL A 160 21.54 -43.67 20.57
CA VAL A 160 21.94 -42.48 21.36
C VAL A 160 21.61 -41.20 20.58
N SER A 161 22.02 -41.10 19.31
CA SER A 161 21.72 -39.93 18.47
C SER A 161 20.21 -39.68 18.28
N LEU A 162 19.40 -40.75 18.20
CA LEU A 162 17.94 -40.64 18.18
C LEU A 162 17.38 -40.12 19.51
N GLN A 163 17.94 -40.56 20.65
CA GLN A 163 17.53 -40.08 21.96
C GLN A 163 17.85 -38.59 22.11
N GLU A 164 19.09 -38.17 21.80
CA GLU A 164 19.52 -36.77 21.82
C GLU A 164 18.59 -35.89 20.97
N LYS A 165 18.35 -36.26 19.70
CA LYS A 165 17.42 -35.55 18.81
C LYS A 165 15.98 -35.50 19.35
N SER A 166 15.54 -36.53 20.08
CA SER A 166 14.21 -36.52 20.72
C SER A 166 14.13 -35.59 21.93
N GLU A 167 15.22 -35.45 22.69
CA GLU A 167 15.34 -34.53 23.81
C GLU A 167 15.42 -33.07 23.31
N ASP A 168 16.15 -32.80 22.22
CA ASP A 168 16.17 -31.50 21.55
C ASP A 168 14.77 -31.07 21.05
N VAL A 169 14.01 -32.00 20.46
CA VAL A 169 12.61 -31.76 20.05
C VAL A 169 11.70 -31.47 21.26
N ALA A 170 11.96 -32.07 22.42
CA ALA A 170 11.24 -31.77 23.65
C ALA A 170 11.60 -30.36 24.18
N ILE A 171 12.89 -30.00 24.22
CA ILE A 171 13.38 -28.70 24.69
C ILE A 171 12.87 -27.56 23.79
N THR A 172 12.94 -27.73 22.47
CA THR A 172 12.44 -26.74 21.50
C THR A 172 10.93 -26.54 21.61
N LYS A 173 10.16 -27.63 21.75
CA LYS A 173 8.72 -27.57 22.04
C LYS A 173 8.41 -26.77 23.31
N ASP A 174 9.09 -27.07 24.42
CA ASP A 174 8.85 -26.40 25.70
C ASP A 174 9.30 -24.93 25.68
N ARG A 175 10.31 -24.57 24.88
CA ARG A 175 10.71 -23.18 24.59
C ARG A 175 9.64 -22.42 23.78
N LEU A 176 9.00 -23.05 22.81
CA LEU A 176 8.01 -22.41 21.92
C LEU A 176 6.61 -22.30 22.56
N LEU A 177 6.26 -23.23 23.44
CA LEU A 177 4.93 -23.35 24.04
C LEU A 177 4.46 -22.10 24.85
N PRO A 178 5.31 -21.38 25.60
CA PRO A 178 4.98 -20.08 26.17
C PRO A 178 4.68 -19.00 25.12
N SER A 179 5.43 -18.99 24.01
CA SER A 179 5.23 -18.03 22.91
C SER A 179 3.87 -18.24 22.24
N VAL A 180 3.53 -19.49 21.91
CA VAL A 180 2.21 -19.86 21.34
C VAL A 180 1.07 -19.50 22.29
N ARG A 181 1.23 -19.69 23.61
CA ARG A 181 0.23 -19.29 24.62
C ARG A 181 0.06 -17.77 24.68
N SER A 182 1.16 -17.02 24.64
CA SER A 182 1.14 -15.54 24.59
C SER A 182 0.45 -15.03 23.33
N LEU A 183 0.81 -15.58 22.17
CA LEU A 183 0.21 -15.24 20.87
C LEU A 183 -1.30 -15.55 20.85
N LEU A 184 -1.73 -16.68 21.39
CA LEU A 184 -3.16 -17.02 21.51
C LEU A 184 -3.91 -16.05 22.43
N ALA A 185 -3.29 -15.61 23.53
CA ALA A 185 -3.88 -14.60 24.42
C ALA A 185 -3.98 -13.23 23.73
N ALA A 186 -2.94 -12.82 22.99
CA ALA A 186 -2.92 -11.60 22.19
C ALA A 186 -3.99 -11.63 21.08
N ALA A 187 -4.11 -12.74 20.34
CA ALA A 187 -5.12 -12.92 19.29
C ALA A 187 -6.56 -12.84 19.85
N LYS A 188 -6.82 -13.44 21.02
CA LYS A 188 -8.12 -13.31 21.72
C LYS A 188 -8.38 -11.87 22.16
N ALA A 189 -7.40 -11.18 22.73
CA ALA A 189 -7.53 -9.78 23.12
C ALA A 189 -7.75 -8.86 21.91
N LEU A 190 -7.09 -9.14 20.78
CA LEU A 190 -7.29 -8.43 19.52
C LEU A 190 -8.71 -8.64 18.99
N ALA A 191 -9.21 -9.87 18.92
CA ALA A 191 -10.57 -10.17 18.47
C ALA A 191 -11.64 -9.44 19.32
N ILE A 192 -11.47 -9.40 20.65
CA ILE A 192 -12.34 -8.64 21.56
C ILE A 192 -12.28 -7.13 21.26
N ARG A 193 -11.08 -6.57 21.04
CA ARG A 193 -10.91 -5.15 20.69
C ARG A 193 -11.49 -4.80 19.32
N CYS A 194 -11.33 -5.65 18.31
CA CYS A 194 -11.93 -5.46 16.98
C CYS A 194 -13.46 -5.47 17.06
N ASN A 195 -14.05 -6.42 17.78
CA ASN A 195 -15.50 -6.47 18.03
C ASN A 195 -15.99 -5.21 18.75
N HIS A 196 -15.26 -4.75 19.78
CA HIS A 196 -15.62 -3.53 20.51
C HIS A 196 -15.51 -2.27 19.63
N LEU A 197 -14.47 -2.17 18.80
CA LEU A 197 -14.32 -1.08 17.84
C LEU A 197 -15.46 -1.09 16.81
N GLN A 198 -15.85 -2.26 16.30
CA GLN A 198 -16.98 -2.40 15.39
C GLN A 198 -18.32 -2.02 16.06
N GLU A 199 -18.51 -2.37 17.33
CA GLU A 199 -19.68 -1.96 18.12
C GLU A 199 -19.71 -0.45 18.36
N LYS A 200 -18.56 0.18 18.64
CA LYS A 200 -18.44 1.64 18.73
C LYS A 200 -18.73 2.32 17.39
N HIS A 201 -18.20 1.78 16.28
CA HIS A 201 -18.47 2.29 14.94
C HIS A 201 -19.97 2.20 14.60
N ARG A 202 -20.61 1.05 14.81
CA ARG A 202 -22.07 0.88 14.67
C ARG A 202 -22.87 1.84 15.56
N SER A 203 -22.42 2.09 16.79
CA SER A 203 -23.05 3.05 17.71
C SER A 203 -22.90 4.50 17.25
N LEU A 204 -21.81 4.83 16.56
CA LEU A 204 -21.57 6.14 15.95
C LEU A 204 -22.36 6.30 14.65
N GLU A 205 -22.48 5.27 13.81
CA GLU A 205 -23.22 5.34 12.55
C GLU A 205 -24.74 5.35 12.75
N GLY A 206 -25.23 4.71 13.81
CA GLY A 206 -26.66 4.61 14.12
C GLY A 206 -27.34 5.94 14.50
N GLU A 207 -28.65 5.85 14.74
CA GLU A 207 -29.53 6.99 15.07
C GLU A 207 -29.10 7.80 16.31
N GLY A 208 -28.27 7.21 17.20
CA GLY A 208 -27.72 7.90 18.36
C GLY A 208 -26.50 8.79 18.08
N GLY A 209 -25.81 8.59 16.95
CA GLY A 209 -24.54 9.26 16.60
C GLY A 209 -24.64 10.18 15.39
N TYR A 210 -23.86 9.90 14.34
CA TYR A 210 -23.86 10.62 13.06
C TYR A 210 -25.23 10.69 12.41
N GLY A 211 -26.08 9.66 12.55
CA GLY A 211 -27.47 9.72 12.08
C GLY A 211 -28.26 10.90 12.68
N LYS A 212 -28.06 11.18 13.98
CA LYS A 212 -28.65 12.35 14.65
C LYS A 212 -28.07 13.68 14.14
N LEU A 213 -26.76 13.73 13.88
CA LEU A 213 -26.11 14.92 13.33
C LEU A 213 -26.65 15.24 11.93
N LEU A 214 -26.69 14.24 11.04
CA LEU A 214 -27.25 14.36 9.69
C LEU A 214 -28.73 14.77 9.72
N HIS A 215 -29.51 14.22 10.66
CA HIS A 215 -30.91 14.61 10.86
C HIS A 215 -31.04 16.08 11.31
N ILE A 216 -30.24 16.53 12.27
CA ILE A 216 -30.21 17.93 12.74
C ILE A 216 -29.74 18.87 11.62
N GLN A 217 -28.71 18.49 10.86
CA GLN A 217 -28.21 19.25 9.71
C GLN A 217 -29.28 19.37 8.61
N SER A 218 -30.02 18.30 8.32
CA SER A 218 -31.13 18.31 7.39
C SER A 218 -32.29 19.21 7.87
N MET A 219 -32.63 19.17 9.17
CA MET A 219 -33.62 20.08 9.76
C MET A 219 -33.16 21.54 9.73
N LEU A 220 -31.87 21.82 10.00
CA LEU A 220 -31.30 23.16 9.90
C LEU A 220 -31.36 23.67 8.46
N ALA A 221 -30.92 22.88 7.49
CA ALA A 221 -30.99 23.23 6.08
C ALA A 221 -32.45 23.46 5.62
N ALA A 222 -33.40 22.63 6.05
CA ALA A 222 -34.82 22.83 5.78
C ALA A 222 -35.35 24.15 6.38
N ARG A 223 -34.94 24.50 7.61
CA ARG A 223 -35.28 25.77 8.25
C ARG A 223 -34.66 26.96 7.54
N GLN A 224 -33.38 26.88 7.15
CA GLN A 224 -32.69 27.93 6.37
C GLN A 224 -33.39 28.17 5.03
N ARG A 225 -33.70 27.10 4.28
CA ARG A 225 -34.49 27.21 3.03
C ARG A 225 -35.85 27.88 3.27
N HIS A 226 -36.54 27.54 4.35
CA HIS A 226 -37.82 28.16 4.68
C HIS A 226 -37.68 29.66 5.00
N MET A 227 -36.73 30.05 5.85
CA MET A 227 -36.47 31.47 6.17
C MET A 227 -36.06 32.26 4.93
N ILE A 228 -35.23 31.68 4.06
CA ILE A 228 -34.77 32.33 2.83
C ILE A 228 -35.90 32.44 1.79
N SER A 229 -36.82 31.46 1.75
CA SER A 229 -38.07 31.55 0.99
C SER A 229 -38.99 32.67 1.50
N GLN A 230 -39.04 32.93 2.82
CA GLN A 230 -39.77 34.09 3.37
C GLN A 230 -39.11 35.43 2.97
N ILE A 231 -37.77 35.51 3.00
CA ILE A 231 -37.02 36.70 2.52
C ILE A 231 -37.31 36.94 1.03
N ALA A 232 -37.33 35.89 0.21
CA ALA A 232 -37.67 35.99 -1.21
C ALA A 232 -39.12 36.44 -1.47
N ALA A 233 -40.05 36.11 -0.58
CA ALA A 233 -41.44 36.60 -0.64
C ALA A 233 -41.58 38.07 -0.19
N LEU A 234 -40.77 38.51 0.78
CA LEU A 234 -40.69 39.91 1.22
C LEU A 234 -40.05 40.82 0.14
N TYR A 235 -39.04 40.31 -0.56
CA TYR A 235 -38.29 41.04 -1.59
C TYR A 235 -38.36 40.32 -2.95
N PRO A 236 -39.52 40.32 -3.63
CA PRO A 236 -39.69 39.63 -4.88
C PRO A 236 -38.79 40.23 -5.97
N ILE A 237 -37.91 39.40 -6.54
CA ILE A 237 -37.01 39.78 -7.63
C ILE A 237 -37.60 39.26 -8.96
N ALA A 238 -38.01 40.17 -9.83
CA ALA A 238 -38.62 39.85 -11.12
C ALA A 238 -37.72 40.32 -12.28
N PRO A 239 -37.51 39.52 -13.33
CA PRO A 239 -36.96 40.03 -14.59
C PRO A 239 -37.92 41.05 -15.20
N CYS A 240 -37.41 42.16 -15.74
CA CYS A 240 -38.23 43.08 -16.54
C CYS A 240 -38.41 42.50 -17.95
N PRO A 241 -39.63 42.16 -18.39
CA PRO A 241 -39.88 41.99 -19.81
C PRO A 241 -39.75 43.35 -20.50
N ALA A 242 -39.05 43.41 -21.64
CA ALA A 242 -38.82 44.65 -22.39
C ALA A 242 -40.06 45.14 -23.18
N THR A 243 -41.27 44.89 -22.68
CA THR A 243 -42.54 45.03 -23.40
C THR A 243 -43.69 45.58 -22.54
N GLU A 244 -43.45 46.60 -21.73
CA GLU A 244 -44.54 47.49 -21.26
C GLU A 244 -44.97 48.39 -22.43
N LYS A 245 -46.13 48.07 -23.05
CA LYS A 245 -46.75 48.91 -24.09
C LYS A 245 -47.37 50.16 -23.45
N VAL A 246 -46.69 51.29 -23.57
CA VAL A 246 -47.31 52.61 -23.35
C VAL A 246 -48.08 53.01 -24.62
N PRO A 247 -49.35 53.43 -24.55
CA PRO A 247 -50.07 53.99 -25.70
C PRO A 247 -49.47 55.35 -26.10
N THR A 248 -49.30 55.58 -27.40
CA THR A 248 -48.76 56.84 -27.94
C THR A 248 -49.80 57.97 -27.89
N PRO A 249 -49.36 59.23 -28.08
CA PRO A 249 -49.45 59.76 -29.45
C PRO A 249 -48.17 60.46 -29.95
N THR A 250 -47.78 60.07 -31.17
CA THR A 250 -47.28 60.90 -32.28
C THR A 250 -46.29 62.06 -32.00
N THR A 251 -45.04 61.96 -32.50
CA THR A 251 -44.42 62.88 -33.52
C THR A 251 -42.86 62.75 -33.57
N MET A 252 -42.32 62.19 -34.67
CA MET A 252 -40.88 62.17 -35.10
C MET A 252 -39.84 61.35 -34.30
N PRO A 253 -38.65 61.03 -34.87
CA PRO A 253 -38.45 60.35 -36.16
C PRO A 253 -37.62 59.04 -36.05
N LEU A 254 -37.65 58.22 -37.10
CA LEU A 254 -37.02 56.90 -37.18
C LEU A 254 -35.48 56.94 -37.40
N GLN A 255 -34.68 57.17 -36.36
CA GLN A 255 -33.23 56.89 -36.40
C GLN A 255 -32.66 56.18 -35.15
N SER A 256 -33.33 56.23 -33.99
CA SER A 256 -32.74 55.77 -32.72
C SER A 256 -32.91 54.27 -32.38
N ARG A 257 -33.63 53.48 -33.19
CA ARG A 257 -34.01 52.09 -32.84
C ARG A 257 -33.07 50.98 -33.30
N LEU A 258 -31.90 51.29 -33.89
CA LEU A 258 -30.96 50.30 -34.43
C LEU A 258 -29.64 50.13 -33.63
N LEU A 259 -29.44 50.84 -32.52
CA LEU A 259 -28.18 50.82 -31.74
C LEU A 259 -28.28 50.10 -30.38
N ILE A 260 -29.11 49.05 -30.29
CA ILE A 260 -29.07 48.10 -29.14
C ILE A 260 -28.62 46.69 -29.58
N ASN A 261 -28.71 46.35 -30.88
CA ASN A 261 -28.29 45.04 -31.40
C ASN A 261 -26.81 44.99 -31.86
N ALA A 262 -26.05 46.08 -31.70
CA ALA A 262 -24.72 46.25 -32.30
C ALA A 262 -23.55 45.98 -31.32
N VAL A 263 -23.65 44.95 -30.46
CA VAL A 263 -22.55 44.50 -29.59
C VAL A 263 -22.35 42.98 -29.64
N SER A 264 -22.63 42.36 -30.79
CA SER A 264 -22.34 40.95 -31.06
C SER A 264 -21.76 40.75 -32.46
N SER A 265 -20.55 41.27 -32.66
CA SER A 265 -19.64 40.82 -33.73
C SER A 265 -18.22 41.34 -33.48
N ASN A 266 -17.27 40.40 -33.41
CA ASN A 266 -15.81 40.51 -33.57
C ASN A 266 -14.93 40.36 -32.31
N SER A 267 -14.64 39.10 -31.97
CA SER A 267 -13.29 38.65 -31.63
C SER A 267 -13.16 37.17 -32.00
N ASP A 268 -12.25 36.85 -32.91
CA ASP A 268 -11.98 35.49 -33.38
C ASP A 268 -11.24 34.64 -32.33
N SER A 269 -11.45 33.32 -32.44
CA SER A 269 -10.60 32.21 -31.99
C SER A 269 -9.65 32.37 -30.79
N LEU A 270 -9.99 31.71 -29.68
CA LEU A 270 -9.14 30.67 -29.07
C LEU A 270 -9.94 29.83 -28.06
N ALA A 271 -9.74 28.52 -28.08
CA ALA A 271 -10.56 27.57 -27.33
C ALA A 271 -10.19 27.54 -25.83
N ARG A 272 -11.03 28.14 -24.99
CA ARG A 272 -11.23 27.71 -23.60
C ARG A 272 -12.73 27.63 -23.34
N GLU A 273 -13.25 26.45 -23.61
CA GLU A 273 -14.21 25.77 -22.75
C GLU A 273 -14.48 26.52 -21.41
N SER A 274 -15.64 27.17 -21.28
CA SER A 274 -16.19 27.70 -20.01
C SER A 274 -17.73 27.67 -19.98
N GLN A 275 -18.29 27.53 -18.78
CA GLN A 275 -19.68 27.12 -18.54
C GLN A 275 -20.74 28.11 -19.07
N SER A 276 -21.90 27.58 -19.49
CA SER A 276 -22.99 28.37 -20.07
C SER A 276 -23.72 29.23 -19.01
N VAL A 277 -23.37 30.52 -18.93
CA VAL A 277 -24.19 31.53 -18.25
C VAL A 277 -25.54 31.60 -18.94
N ASP A 278 -26.63 31.27 -18.24
CA ASP A 278 -27.97 31.29 -18.80
C ASP A 278 -28.33 32.73 -19.19
N ARG A 279 -28.84 32.94 -20.42
CA ARG A 279 -29.20 34.27 -20.94
C ARG A 279 -30.21 35.01 -20.05
N ARG A 280 -30.91 34.28 -19.18
CA ARG A 280 -31.85 34.82 -18.18
C ARG A 280 -31.19 35.63 -17.05
N ASP A 281 -29.90 35.43 -16.78
CA ASP A 281 -29.19 36.12 -15.69
C ASP A 281 -28.67 37.52 -16.07
N ILE A 282 -28.81 37.91 -17.35
CA ILE A 282 -28.36 39.21 -17.89
C ILE A 282 -29.54 40.18 -18.10
N LEU A 283 -30.80 39.75 -17.93
CA LEU A 283 -31.95 40.65 -18.04
C LEU A 283 -31.97 41.67 -16.88
N PRO A 284 -32.37 42.94 -17.15
CA PRO A 284 -32.56 43.93 -16.09
C PRO A 284 -33.65 43.47 -15.13
N MET A 285 -33.30 43.33 -13.85
CA MET A 285 -34.22 42.87 -12.81
C MET A 285 -34.80 44.06 -12.01
N LYS A 286 -35.98 43.86 -11.42
CA LYS A 286 -36.61 44.74 -10.42
C LYS A 286 -36.67 44.00 -9.08
N ILE A 287 -36.53 44.72 -7.97
CA ILE A 287 -36.76 44.24 -6.60
C ILE A 287 -37.94 45.01 -6.00
N GLY A 288 -39.00 44.31 -5.59
CA GLY A 288 -40.23 44.96 -5.11
C GLY A 288 -40.87 45.92 -6.13
N GLY A 289 -40.65 45.69 -7.43
CA GLY A 289 -41.09 46.58 -8.53
C GLY A 289 -40.12 47.72 -8.88
N LEU A 290 -39.10 47.98 -8.05
CA LEU A 290 -38.14 49.07 -8.24
C LEU A 290 -36.91 48.63 -9.04
N ARG A 291 -36.38 49.51 -9.89
CA ARG A 291 -35.14 49.28 -10.65
C ARG A 291 -33.93 49.80 -9.87
N VAL A 292 -32.84 49.02 -9.82
CA VAL A 292 -31.53 49.53 -9.42
C VAL A 292 -30.87 50.19 -10.64
N VAL A 293 -30.79 51.51 -10.63
CA VAL A 293 -30.00 52.28 -11.60
C VAL A 293 -28.63 52.53 -10.97
N ALA A 294 -27.61 51.81 -11.46
CA ALA A 294 -26.25 51.94 -10.93
C ALA A 294 -25.69 53.35 -11.23
N PRO A 295 -25.08 54.06 -10.25
CA PRO A 295 -24.63 55.46 -10.42
C PRO A 295 -23.50 55.69 -11.45
N LEU A 296 -23.00 54.62 -12.08
CA LEU A 296 -21.64 54.51 -12.60
C LEU A 296 -21.44 54.95 -14.07
N ASN A 297 -22.38 55.72 -14.64
CA ASN A 297 -22.12 56.39 -15.91
C ASN A 297 -22.84 57.74 -15.96
N ASN A 298 -22.08 58.82 -16.14
CA ASN A 298 -22.58 60.18 -16.32
C ASN A 298 -23.15 60.40 -17.74
N ARG A 299 -24.01 59.48 -18.19
CA ARG A 299 -24.84 59.66 -19.39
C ARG A 299 -26.18 60.23 -18.92
N SER A 300 -26.50 61.41 -19.43
CA SER A 300 -27.68 62.24 -19.12
C SER A 300 -29.01 61.66 -19.63
N GLY A 301 -29.24 60.36 -19.41
CA GLY A 301 -30.44 59.62 -19.85
C GLY A 301 -30.63 58.25 -19.20
N LEU A 302 -29.99 57.98 -18.06
CA LEU A 302 -30.24 56.76 -17.24
C LEU A 302 -31.36 56.94 -16.21
N TYR A 303 -31.66 58.19 -15.86
CA TYR A 303 -32.81 58.57 -15.05
C TYR A 303 -33.88 59.08 -16.02
N THR A 304 -34.92 58.27 -16.21
CA THR A 304 -36.06 58.57 -17.09
C THR A 304 -37.10 59.45 -16.39
N GLU A 305 -37.20 59.32 -15.06
CA GLU A 305 -38.13 60.04 -14.21
C GLU A 305 -37.36 60.77 -13.11
N PRO A 306 -37.84 61.93 -12.62
CA PRO A 306 -37.15 62.69 -11.55
C PRO A 306 -36.99 61.90 -10.25
N ASN A 307 -37.83 60.88 -10.03
CA ASN A 307 -37.80 60.03 -8.83
C ASN A 307 -37.02 58.70 -9.01
N ASP A 308 -36.35 58.48 -10.15
CA ASP A 308 -35.53 57.26 -10.37
C ASP A 308 -34.33 57.21 -9.37
N HIS A 309 -33.84 58.35 -8.86
CA HIS A 309 -32.78 58.39 -7.82
C HIS A 309 -33.25 57.80 -6.48
N GLU A 310 -34.39 58.26 -5.95
CA GLU A 310 -34.97 57.75 -4.70
C GLU A 310 -35.43 56.29 -4.85
N SER A 311 -35.92 55.94 -6.04
CA SER A 311 -36.32 54.57 -6.39
C SER A 311 -35.11 53.62 -6.40
N SER A 312 -33.97 54.04 -6.97
CA SER A 312 -32.73 53.27 -6.98
C SER A 312 -32.14 53.15 -5.57
N ALA A 313 -32.14 54.23 -4.79
CA ALA A 313 -31.73 54.24 -3.38
C ALA A 313 -32.56 53.27 -2.52
N THR A 314 -33.88 53.26 -2.70
CA THR A 314 -34.80 52.34 -2.02
C THR A 314 -34.56 50.89 -2.46
N ALA A 315 -34.34 50.65 -3.75
CA ALA A 315 -34.02 49.32 -4.27
C ALA A 315 -32.68 48.78 -3.72
N LEU A 316 -31.65 49.63 -3.63
CA LEU A 316 -30.36 49.28 -2.99
C LEU A 316 -30.52 49.04 -1.49
N GLY A 317 -31.38 49.80 -0.81
CA GLY A 317 -31.78 49.55 0.58
C GLY A 317 -32.44 48.17 0.77
N TYR A 318 -33.30 47.75 -0.15
CA TYR A 318 -33.91 46.42 -0.15
C TYR A 318 -32.88 45.30 -0.41
N VAL A 319 -31.91 45.50 -1.31
CA VAL A 319 -30.79 44.56 -1.49
C VAL A 319 -29.96 44.45 -0.21
N ALA A 320 -29.58 45.59 0.38
CA ALA A 320 -28.77 45.64 1.60
C ALA A 320 -29.45 44.95 2.78
N HIS A 321 -30.76 45.15 2.95
CA HIS A 321 -31.54 44.46 3.97
C HIS A 321 -31.69 42.96 3.68
N SER A 322 -31.98 42.59 2.42
CA SER A 322 -32.04 41.18 2.00
C SER A 322 -30.73 40.47 2.27
N LEU A 323 -29.59 41.09 1.94
CA LEU A 323 -28.27 40.52 2.14
C LEU A 323 -27.92 40.36 3.63
N ALA A 324 -28.24 41.34 4.47
CA ALA A 324 -28.05 41.23 5.91
C ALA A 324 -28.88 40.07 6.51
N LEU A 325 -30.14 39.89 6.06
CA LEU A 325 -30.98 38.77 6.48
C LEU A 325 -30.48 37.41 5.94
N LEU A 326 -30.02 37.35 4.69
CA LEU A 326 -29.44 36.14 4.08
C LEU A 326 -28.17 35.71 4.81
N ALA A 327 -27.27 36.66 5.08
CA ALA A 327 -26.05 36.45 5.84
C ALA A 327 -26.35 35.89 7.25
N ALA A 328 -27.33 36.47 7.95
CA ALA A 328 -27.77 36.00 9.26
C ALA A 328 -28.45 34.61 9.21
N CYS A 329 -29.15 34.27 8.13
CA CYS A 329 -29.76 32.94 7.95
C CYS A 329 -28.72 31.85 7.62
N LEU A 330 -27.66 32.21 6.89
CA LEU A 330 -26.59 31.30 6.46
C LEU A 330 -25.40 31.26 7.43
N ASP A 331 -25.42 32.08 8.49
CA ASP A 331 -24.33 32.29 9.45
C ASP A 331 -23.00 32.72 8.79
N VAL A 332 -23.09 33.59 7.78
CA VAL A 332 -21.94 34.11 7.02
C VAL A 332 -21.60 35.53 7.52
N PRO A 333 -20.44 35.76 8.15
CA PRO A 333 -20.03 37.11 8.56
C PRO A 333 -19.64 37.95 7.34
N LEU A 334 -20.40 39.02 7.06
CA LEU A 334 -20.11 39.95 5.96
C LEU A 334 -18.78 40.69 6.17
N ARG A 335 -18.01 40.88 5.09
CA ARG A 335 -16.74 41.62 5.14
C ARG A 335 -16.96 43.13 5.32
N TYR A 336 -18.05 43.66 4.76
CA TYR A 336 -18.38 45.08 4.82
C TYR A 336 -19.72 45.29 5.55
N PRO A 337 -19.73 45.49 6.88
CA PRO A 337 -20.96 45.60 7.64
C PRO A 337 -21.90 46.69 7.13
N ILE A 338 -23.19 46.36 7.08
CA ILE A 338 -24.24 47.21 6.50
C ILE A 338 -24.99 47.92 7.62
N ARG A 339 -25.04 49.26 7.58
CA ARG A 339 -26.04 50.03 8.35
C ARG A 339 -27.32 50.12 7.56
N LEU A 340 -28.35 49.44 8.06
CA LEU A 340 -29.70 49.49 7.52
C LEU A 340 -30.34 50.86 7.80
N GLY A 341 -30.72 51.56 6.73
CA GLY A 341 -31.38 52.87 6.77
C GLY A 341 -32.48 53.02 5.71
N ALA A 342 -33.05 51.90 5.26
CA ALA A 342 -33.93 51.82 4.08
C ALA A 342 -33.28 52.52 2.86
N SER A 343 -33.91 53.56 2.29
CA SER A 343 -33.36 54.35 1.18
C SER A 343 -32.06 55.11 1.53
N ARG A 344 -31.76 55.29 2.82
CA ARG A 344 -30.50 55.90 3.32
C ARG A 344 -29.62 54.89 4.04
N SER A 345 -29.45 53.71 3.45
CA SER A 345 -28.52 52.68 3.97
C SER A 345 -27.06 53.02 3.65
N TYR A 346 -26.15 52.57 4.51
CA TYR A 346 -24.69 52.78 4.37
C TYR A 346 -23.95 51.45 4.51
N ILE A 347 -22.75 51.37 3.93
CA ILE A 347 -21.84 50.22 4.05
C ILE A 347 -20.50 50.67 4.64
N GLN A 348 -19.91 49.84 5.49
CA GLN A 348 -18.70 50.14 6.26
C GLN A 348 -17.47 49.45 5.66
N ASP A 349 -16.43 50.22 5.36
CA ASP A 349 -15.11 49.69 5.02
C ASP A 349 -14.18 49.76 6.23
N HIS A 350 -13.60 48.61 6.59
CA HIS A 350 -12.65 48.42 7.68
C HIS A 350 -11.19 48.36 7.20
N ALA A 351 -10.91 48.77 5.95
CA ALA A 351 -9.55 48.89 5.44
C ALA A 351 -8.64 49.67 6.41
N PRO A 352 -7.40 49.22 6.67
CA PRO A 352 -6.49 49.93 7.54
C PRO A 352 -6.18 51.30 6.94
N ILE A 353 -6.42 52.37 7.71
CA ILE A 353 -6.01 53.72 7.34
C ILE A 353 -4.48 53.75 7.31
N VAL A 354 -3.90 53.69 6.10
CA VAL A 354 -2.54 54.20 5.86
C VAL A 354 -2.65 55.71 5.99
N GLU A 355 -2.17 56.26 7.11
CA GLU A 355 -2.33 57.68 7.44
C GLU A 355 -1.83 58.61 6.34
N PRO A 356 -2.71 59.45 5.75
CA PRO A 356 -2.32 60.72 5.17
C PRO A 356 -2.55 61.78 6.26
N ASN A 357 -1.47 62.32 6.81
CA ASN A 357 -1.53 63.46 7.73
C ASN A 357 -2.43 64.57 7.13
N GLU A 358 -3.48 65.00 7.84
CA GLU A 358 -4.10 66.34 7.84
C GLU A 358 -5.21 66.39 8.94
N PRO A 359 -5.51 67.56 9.53
CA PRO A 359 -6.17 67.64 10.83
C PRO A 359 -7.70 67.50 10.79
N ALA A 360 -8.23 66.69 11.71
CA ALA A 360 -9.67 66.50 11.89
C ALA A 360 -10.36 67.79 12.38
N THR A 361 -11.30 68.30 11.58
CA THR A 361 -12.32 69.24 12.05
C THR A 361 -13.58 68.44 12.39
N ALA A 362 -14.02 68.52 13.67
CA ALA A 362 -15.35 68.25 14.24
C ALA A 362 -16.46 67.72 13.29
N ASN A 363 -17.32 66.75 13.60
CA ASN A 363 -17.94 66.30 14.87
C ASN A 363 -18.84 65.06 14.52
N ILE A 364 -19.50 64.27 15.37
CA ILE A 364 -19.83 64.16 16.83
C ILE A 364 -19.88 62.64 17.15
N GLY A 365 -19.78 62.22 18.42
CA GLY A 365 -20.45 60.97 18.88
C GLY A 365 -19.58 59.87 19.47
N SER A 366 -18.63 60.19 20.35
CA SER A 366 -17.77 59.18 21.01
C SER A 366 -18.25 58.83 22.43
N THR A 367 -18.66 57.57 22.64
CA THR A 367 -18.71 56.97 24.00
C THR A 367 -17.36 56.32 24.33
N PRO A 368 -16.83 56.43 25.57
CA PRO A 368 -15.50 55.94 25.91
C PRO A 368 -15.52 54.48 26.35
N GLY A 369 -14.78 53.60 25.64
CA GLY A 369 -14.52 52.23 26.08
C GLY A 369 -14.38 51.23 24.93
N GLY A 370 -13.14 50.85 24.61
CA GLY A 370 -12.81 49.88 23.55
C GLY A 370 -12.05 50.49 22.38
N ALA A 371 -11.13 49.73 21.78
CA ALA A 371 -10.28 50.19 20.70
C ALA A 371 -11.11 50.59 19.47
N GLN A 372 -11.11 51.89 19.13
CA GLN A 372 -11.88 52.44 18.02
C GLN A 372 -11.25 52.02 16.69
N LYS A 373 -11.70 50.90 16.13
CA LYS A 373 -11.36 50.48 14.77
C LYS A 373 -12.03 51.45 13.80
N THR A 374 -11.29 52.46 13.36
CA THR A 374 -11.77 53.48 12.42
C THR A 374 -12.27 52.81 11.14
N PHE A 375 -13.54 53.03 10.80
CA PHE A 375 -14.16 52.54 9.58
C PHE A 375 -14.76 53.72 8.81
N VAL A 376 -14.76 53.62 7.48
CA VAL A 376 -15.31 54.66 6.61
C VAL A 376 -16.67 54.20 6.10
N GLU A 377 -17.64 55.10 6.15
CA GLU A 377 -19.03 54.82 5.75
C GLU A 377 -19.30 55.38 4.36
N PHE A 378 -19.85 54.54 3.49
CA PHE A 378 -20.21 54.93 2.13
C PHE A 378 -21.73 54.78 1.91
N PRO A 379 -22.42 55.81 1.37
CA PRO A 379 -23.86 55.79 1.18
C PRO A 379 -24.25 54.88 0.01
N LEU A 380 -25.26 54.02 0.20
CA LEU A 380 -25.85 53.19 -0.87
C LEU A 380 -26.88 53.96 -1.72
N PHE A 381 -26.81 55.28 -1.70
CA PHE A 381 -27.68 56.21 -2.41
C PHE A 381 -26.86 57.39 -2.94
N THR A 382 -27.32 58.00 -4.03
CA THR A 382 -26.62 59.16 -4.61
C THR A 382 -27.09 60.43 -3.92
N GLU A 383 -26.20 61.09 -3.18
CA GLU A 383 -26.44 62.36 -2.50
C GLU A 383 -25.70 63.49 -3.25
N GLY A 384 -26.44 64.30 -4.00
CA GLY A 384 -25.87 65.39 -4.79
C GLY A 384 -24.99 64.93 -5.95
N GLN A 385 -23.86 65.61 -6.16
CA GLN A 385 -22.97 65.41 -7.31
C GLN A 385 -21.95 64.28 -7.12
N ASP A 386 -21.76 63.80 -5.88
CA ASP A 386 -20.73 62.82 -5.48
C ASP A 386 -21.14 61.35 -5.76
N SER A 387 -21.51 61.07 -7.01
CA SER A 387 -21.85 59.72 -7.48
C SER A 387 -20.76 58.69 -7.17
N THR A 388 -19.48 59.10 -7.18
CA THR A 388 -18.31 58.24 -6.94
C THR A 388 -18.33 57.49 -5.61
N ARG A 389 -18.75 58.14 -4.51
CA ARG A 389 -18.87 57.49 -3.19
C ARG A 389 -19.98 56.44 -3.19
N SER A 390 -21.11 56.74 -3.82
CA SER A 390 -22.23 55.78 -3.96
C SER A 390 -21.91 54.61 -4.90
N ALA A 391 -21.13 54.86 -5.94
CA ALA A 391 -20.60 53.83 -6.84
C ALA A 391 -19.65 52.87 -6.11
N TYR A 392 -18.80 53.38 -5.22
CA TYR A 392 -17.94 52.55 -4.37
C TYR A 392 -18.74 51.72 -3.35
N ALA A 393 -19.75 52.31 -2.71
CA ALA A 393 -20.66 51.60 -1.80
C ALA A 393 -21.33 50.39 -2.48
N VAL A 394 -21.84 50.57 -3.71
CA VAL A 394 -22.47 49.50 -4.49
C VAL A 394 -21.45 48.43 -4.91
N PHE A 395 -20.18 48.80 -5.17
CA PHE A 395 -19.12 47.85 -5.42
C PHE A 395 -18.81 46.98 -4.19
N LEU A 396 -18.71 47.58 -2.99
CA LEU A 396 -18.54 46.84 -1.73
C LEU A 396 -19.72 45.89 -1.46
N LEU A 397 -20.95 46.34 -1.67
CA LEU A 397 -22.15 45.51 -1.56
C LEU A 397 -22.12 44.31 -2.52
N ASN A 398 -21.59 44.50 -3.73
CA ASN A 398 -21.38 43.42 -4.68
C ASN A 398 -20.25 42.46 -4.26
N LYS A 399 -19.27 42.90 -3.47
CA LYS A 399 -18.24 42.04 -2.89
C LYS A 399 -18.75 41.17 -1.73
N ASP A 400 -19.70 41.66 -0.93
CA ASP A 400 -20.41 40.80 0.03
C ASP A 400 -21.34 39.79 -0.67
N LEU A 401 -22.02 40.19 -1.77
CA LEU A 401 -22.79 39.24 -2.59
C LEU A 401 -21.91 38.15 -3.22
N GLU A 402 -20.72 38.52 -3.71
CA GLU A 402 -19.71 37.59 -4.20
C GLU A 402 -19.20 36.65 -3.10
N GLN A 403 -18.98 37.15 -1.88
CA GLN A 403 -18.62 36.34 -0.72
C GLN A 403 -19.70 35.29 -0.39
N VAL A 404 -20.97 35.68 -0.34
CA VAL A 404 -22.07 34.75 -0.03
C VAL A 404 -22.25 33.71 -1.15
N LEU A 405 -22.06 34.11 -2.42
CA LEU A 405 -22.05 33.17 -3.55
C LEU A 405 -20.89 32.16 -3.47
N ASN A 406 -19.69 32.62 -3.12
CA ASN A 406 -18.52 31.76 -2.93
C ASN A 406 -18.72 30.78 -1.76
N TYR A 407 -19.36 31.20 -0.66
CA TYR A 407 -19.75 30.33 0.45
C TYR A 407 -20.73 29.23 0.02
N LEU A 408 -21.60 29.51 -0.96
CA LEU A 408 -22.51 28.54 -1.57
C LEU A 408 -21.88 27.74 -2.73
N GLY A 409 -20.56 27.86 -2.95
CA GLY A 409 -19.84 27.15 -4.01
C GLY A 409 -20.16 27.61 -5.45
N ALA A 410 -20.64 28.84 -5.62
CA ALA A 410 -21.07 29.36 -6.92
C ALA A 410 -20.36 30.66 -7.32
N GLU A 411 -19.96 30.77 -8.59
CA GLU A 411 -19.35 32.01 -9.11
C GLU A 411 -20.37 33.15 -9.26
N SER A 412 -19.92 34.40 -9.09
CA SER A 412 -20.76 35.58 -9.35
C SER A 412 -20.95 35.86 -10.83
N VAL A 413 -22.07 36.49 -11.20
CA VAL A 413 -22.33 36.99 -12.58
C VAL A 413 -21.45 38.23 -12.87
N GLY A 414 -20.74 38.75 -11.87
CA GLY A 414 -19.79 39.86 -11.97
C GLY A 414 -20.10 41.04 -11.04
N PRO A 415 -19.12 41.94 -10.83
CA PRO A 415 -19.15 42.99 -9.80
C PRO A 415 -20.09 44.18 -10.09
N ARG A 416 -20.87 44.11 -11.17
CA ARG A 416 -21.87 45.11 -11.57
C ARG A 416 -23.31 44.55 -11.55
N HIS A 417 -23.48 43.27 -11.24
CA HIS A 417 -24.75 42.54 -11.38
C HIS A 417 -25.42 42.28 -10.02
N THR A 418 -25.71 43.35 -9.27
CA THR A 418 -26.27 43.29 -7.91
C THR A 418 -27.53 42.41 -7.79
N LEU A 419 -28.57 42.69 -8.59
CA LEU A 419 -29.83 41.92 -8.52
C LEU A 419 -29.72 40.49 -9.09
N PRO A 420 -29.03 40.24 -10.22
CA PRO A 420 -28.75 38.87 -10.66
C PRO A 420 -27.99 38.03 -9.63
N ASN A 421 -26.97 38.59 -8.96
CA ASN A 421 -26.22 37.88 -7.92
C ASN A 421 -27.13 37.53 -6.72
N LEU A 422 -27.94 38.49 -6.23
CA LEU A 422 -28.91 38.25 -5.15
C LEU A 422 -29.95 37.17 -5.52
N ASN A 423 -30.48 37.21 -6.74
CA ASN A 423 -31.40 36.21 -7.27
C ASN A 423 -30.74 34.82 -7.38
N LYS A 424 -29.45 34.76 -7.76
CA LYS A 424 -28.69 33.52 -7.82
C LYS A 424 -28.52 32.89 -6.42
N ILE A 425 -28.19 33.68 -5.40
CA ILE A 425 -28.13 33.23 -3.99
C ILE A 425 -29.46 32.60 -3.57
N ILE A 426 -30.57 33.33 -3.73
CA ILE A 426 -31.91 32.88 -3.32
C ILE A 426 -32.29 31.58 -4.03
N LYS A 427 -32.06 31.50 -5.35
CA LYS A 427 -32.34 30.29 -6.14
C LYS A 427 -31.51 29.09 -5.70
N LEU A 428 -30.20 29.26 -5.47
CA LEU A 428 -29.29 28.16 -5.09
C LEU A 428 -29.73 27.52 -3.77
N VAL A 429 -30.00 28.35 -2.75
CA VAL A 429 -30.43 27.84 -1.45
C VAL A 429 -31.83 27.21 -1.54
N CYS A 430 -32.80 27.88 -2.15
CA CYS A 430 -34.17 27.36 -2.25
C CYS A 430 -34.26 26.07 -3.10
N SER A 431 -33.43 25.91 -4.12
CA SER A 431 -33.39 24.69 -4.96
C SER A 431 -32.67 23.51 -4.28
N GLY A 432 -32.11 23.71 -3.08
CA GLY A 432 -31.40 22.66 -2.34
C GLY A 432 -30.03 22.28 -2.92
N ALA A 433 -29.56 22.97 -3.97
CA ALA A 433 -28.32 22.67 -4.69
C ALA A 433 -27.04 23.17 -3.99
N CYS A 434 -27.13 23.54 -2.70
CA CYS A 434 -25.98 23.90 -1.90
C CYS A 434 -25.14 22.63 -1.64
N ALA A 435 -23.99 22.53 -2.29
CA ALA A 435 -23.00 21.52 -1.96
C ALA A 435 -22.47 21.80 -0.55
N THR A 436 -22.93 21.04 0.43
CA THR A 436 -22.36 21.04 1.78
C THR A 436 -21.03 20.29 1.74
N THR A 437 -19.94 21.05 1.62
CA THR A 437 -18.55 20.60 1.84
C THR A 437 -18.27 20.43 3.32
#